data_AF-A7TB46-F1
#
_entry.id   AF-A7TB46-F1
#
_cell.length_a   1.000
_cell.length_b   1.000
_cell.length_c   1.000
_cell.angle_alpha   90.00
_cell.angle_beta   90.00
_cell.angle_gamma   90.00
#
_symmetry.space_group_name_H-M   'P 1'
#
loop_
_entity.id
_entity.type
_entity.pdbx_description
1 polymer ?
#
loop_
_entity_poly.entity_id
_entity_poly.type
_entity_poly.pdbx_seq_one_letter_code
_entity_poly.pdbx_strand_id
1 'polypeptide(L)'
;MDVTVLTAMPNYPKMEIYPDYKGKWYAKEEMDGITIHRSWIYVKKSKKIVARLMNYFSFVFSAMVVGLFKVKKHDIIICESPPLFLGKTALVLKWLKGSKLVFNVSDLWPESAEKLGIINNKVLLKVSTWLEELLYKKSAMVYMVVYLGMRKTWR
;
A
#
# COMPACT_ATOMS: atom_id res chain seq x y z
N MET A 1 1.39 23.53 4.59
CA MET A 1 1.10 22.37 3.71
C MET A 1 0.17 21.47 4.49
N ASP A 2 -1.01 21.12 3.95
CA ASP A 2 -1.94 20.20 4.61
C ASP A 2 -1.52 18.76 4.28
N VAL A 3 -1.28 17.96 5.32
CA VAL A 3 -0.83 16.57 5.18
C VAL A 3 -1.79 15.67 5.94
N THR A 4 -2.25 14.61 5.26
CA THR A 4 -3.10 13.59 5.84
C THR A 4 -2.53 12.22 5.51
N VAL A 5 -2.51 11.32 6.50
CA VAL A 5 -2.04 9.94 6.34
C VAL A 5 -3.23 8.99 6.34
N LEU A 6 -3.27 8.06 5.39
CA LEU A 6 -4.17 6.91 5.41
C LEU A 6 -3.34 5.65 5.57
N THR A 7 -3.51 4.94 6.68
CA THR A 7 -2.70 3.76 7.00
C THR A 7 -3.53 2.69 7.72
N ALA A 8 -2.96 1.50 7.92
CA ALA A 8 -3.61 0.44 8.65
C ALA A 8 -3.65 0.72 10.16
N MET A 9 -4.51 0.01 10.88
CA MET A 9 -4.41 -0.08 12.34
C MET A 9 -3.02 -0.59 12.75
N PRO A 10 -2.39 -0.01 13.79
CA PRO A 10 -1.04 -0.39 14.20
C PRO A 10 -1.02 -1.84 14.67
N ASN A 11 -0.12 -2.62 14.07
CA ASN A 11 -0.01 -4.07 14.32
C ASN A 11 1.44 -4.59 14.45
N TYR A 12 2.43 -3.86 13.93
CA TYR A 12 3.85 -4.21 14.06
C TYR A 12 4.43 -3.72 15.40
N PRO A 13 5.46 -4.39 15.96
CA PRO A 13 6.13 -5.59 15.46
C PRO A 13 5.47 -6.91 15.90
N LYS A 14 4.52 -6.86 16.84
CA LYS A 14 3.92 -8.06 17.46
C LYS A 14 2.99 -8.84 16.53
N MET A 15 2.64 -8.30 15.36
CA MET A 15 1.62 -8.85 14.46
C MET A 15 0.29 -9.07 15.19
N GLU A 16 -0.10 -8.06 15.98
CA GLU A 16 -1.37 -7.99 16.71
C GLU A 16 -1.85 -6.55 16.74
N ILE A 17 -3.15 -6.33 16.55
CA ILE A 17 -3.74 -5.00 16.67
C ILE A 17 -3.55 -4.47 18.09
N TYR A 18 -3.02 -3.26 18.20
CA TYR A 18 -2.81 -2.59 19.48
C TYR A 18 -4.13 -2.45 20.26
N PRO A 19 -4.11 -2.53 21.61
CA PRO A 19 -5.32 -2.55 22.43
C PRO A 19 -6.35 -1.48 22.07
N ASP A 20 -5.92 -0.24 21.89
CA ASP A 20 -6.79 0.91 21.63
C ASP A 20 -7.49 0.86 20.26
N TYR A 21 -7.06 -0.06 19.38
CA TYR A 21 -7.58 -0.21 18.02
C TYR A 21 -8.31 -1.54 17.80
N LYS A 22 -8.33 -2.44 18.81
CA LYS A 22 -8.99 -3.75 18.69
C LYS A 22 -10.49 -3.59 18.41
N GLY A 23 -10.99 -4.37 17.46
CA GLY A 23 -12.40 -4.36 17.05
C GLY A 23 -12.84 -3.15 16.22
N LYS A 24 -11.97 -2.15 16.02
CA LYS A 24 -12.31 -0.95 15.23
C LYS A 24 -12.13 -1.22 13.74
N TRP A 25 -13.13 -0.83 12.96
CA TRP A 25 -13.01 -0.79 11.49
C TRP A 25 -12.27 0.46 11.00
N TYR A 26 -12.40 1.56 11.75
CA TYR A 26 -11.84 2.86 11.42
C TYR A 26 -11.50 3.63 12.69
N ALA A 27 -10.42 4.39 12.64
CA ALA A 27 -10.08 5.39 13.65
C ALA A 27 -9.53 6.64 12.97
N LYS A 28 -9.76 7.80 13.59
CA LYS A 28 -9.16 9.08 13.22
C LYS A 28 -8.38 9.59 14.42
N GLU A 29 -7.17 10.04 14.19
CA GLU A 29 -6.33 10.66 15.22
C GLU A 29 -5.52 11.81 14.61
N GLU A 30 -4.85 12.56 15.48
CA GLU A 30 -3.95 13.63 15.11
C GLU A 30 -2.62 13.38 15.81
N MET A 31 -1.52 13.44 15.05
CA MET A 31 -0.15 13.31 15.57
C MET A 31 0.68 14.42 14.98
N ASP A 32 1.30 15.25 15.82
CA ASP A 32 2.15 16.38 15.40
C ASP A 32 1.47 17.31 14.38
N GLY A 33 0.15 17.53 14.53
CA GLY A 33 -0.67 18.33 13.62
C GLY A 33 -1.04 17.65 12.30
N ILE A 34 -0.69 16.38 12.11
CA ILE A 34 -1.03 15.56 10.94
C ILE A 34 -2.27 14.74 11.24
N THR A 35 -3.30 14.85 10.40
CA THR A 35 -4.48 13.99 10.50
C THR A 35 -4.14 12.58 10.01
N ILE A 36 -4.43 11.57 10.82
CA ILE A 36 -4.22 10.16 10.49
C ILE A 36 -5.57 9.44 10.47
N HIS A 37 -5.88 8.86 9.31
CA HIS A 37 -6.97 7.91 9.14
C HIS A 37 -6.40 6.49 9.20
N ARG A 38 -6.88 5.71 10.17
CA ARG A 38 -6.53 4.30 10.31
C ARG A 38 -7.68 3.43 9.82
N SER A 39 -7.39 2.52 8.90
CA SER A 39 -8.34 1.57 8.36
C SER A 39 -8.08 0.15 8.87
N TRP A 40 -9.13 -0.66 8.88
CA TRP A 40 -9.07 -2.04 9.29
C TRP A 40 -8.03 -2.85 8.52
N ILE A 41 -7.42 -3.83 9.18
CA ILE A 41 -6.52 -4.78 8.56
C ILE A 41 -6.69 -6.15 9.23
N TYR A 42 -6.71 -7.19 8.42
CA TYR A 42 -6.68 -8.57 8.90
C TYR A 42 -5.27 -8.91 9.38
N VAL A 43 -5.10 -9.19 10.67
CA VAL A 43 -3.80 -9.53 11.23
C VAL A 43 -3.84 -10.95 11.79
N LYS A 44 -2.89 -11.78 11.35
CA LYS A 44 -2.70 -13.14 11.86
C LYS A 44 -1.21 -13.46 11.96
N LYS A 45 -0.79 -14.01 13.09
CA LYS A 45 0.55 -14.57 13.29
C LYS A 45 0.70 -15.86 12.48
N SER A 46 0.99 -15.74 11.20
CA SER A 46 1.14 -16.88 10.30
C SER A 46 2.13 -16.55 9.19
N LYS A 47 3.04 -17.49 8.91
CA LYS A 47 3.97 -17.40 7.77
C LYS A 47 3.34 -17.87 6.46
N LYS A 48 2.11 -18.41 6.49
CA LYS A 48 1.42 -18.94 5.30
C LYS A 48 1.10 -17.82 4.31
N ILE A 49 1.34 -18.08 3.02
CA ILE A 49 1.09 -17.12 1.93
C ILE A 49 -0.34 -16.58 1.94
N VAL A 50 -1.34 -17.44 2.16
CA VAL A 50 -2.76 -17.04 2.21
C VAL A 50 -3.03 -16.03 3.32
N ALA A 51 -2.42 -16.20 4.49
CA ALA A 51 -2.59 -15.24 5.59
C ALA A 51 -1.96 -13.88 5.27
N ARG A 52 -0.82 -13.87 4.56
CA ARG A 52 -0.20 -12.65 4.06
C ARG A 52 -1.06 -11.95 3.01
N LEU A 53 -1.63 -12.70 2.07
CA LEU A 53 -2.53 -12.15 1.06
C LEU A 53 -3.80 -11.58 1.71
N MET A 54 -4.42 -12.28 2.66
CA MET A 54 -5.56 -11.74 3.41
C MET A 54 -5.20 -10.44 4.15
N ASN A 55 -4.02 -10.37 4.78
CA ASN A 55 -3.53 -9.15 5.40
C ASN A 55 -3.40 -8.00 4.40
N TYR A 56 -2.74 -8.19 3.26
CA TYR A 56 -2.60 -7.15 2.25
C TYR A 56 -3.94 -6.73 1.64
N PHE A 57 -4.75 -7.68 1.16
CA PHE A 57 -6.00 -7.35 0.48
C PHE A 57 -7.08 -6.79 1.41
N SER A 58 -7.09 -7.19 2.69
CA SER A 58 -7.95 -6.56 3.68
C SER A 58 -7.65 -5.07 3.84
N PHE A 59 -6.37 -4.70 3.87
CA PHE A 59 -5.95 -3.31 3.95
C PHE A 59 -6.21 -2.55 2.66
N VAL A 60 -5.90 -3.14 1.49
CA VAL A 60 -6.20 -2.53 0.18
C VAL A 60 -7.68 -2.16 0.08
N PHE A 61 -8.57 -3.07 0.49
CA PHE A 61 -10.01 -2.83 0.49
C PHE A 61 -10.43 -1.78 1.52
N SER A 62 -10.00 -1.91 2.78
CA SER A 62 -10.39 -0.97 3.83
C SER A 62 -9.87 0.44 3.57
N ALA A 63 -8.65 0.58 3.05
CA ALA A 63 -8.06 1.85 2.65
C ALA A 63 -8.85 2.48 1.49
N MET A 64 -9.34 1.68 0.54
CA MET A 64 -10.20 2.21 -0.53
C MET A 64 -11.50 2.80 0.03
N VAL A 65 -12.17 2.08 0.94
CA VAL A 65 -13.41 2.55 1.57
C VAL A 65 -13.15 3.80 2.42
N VAL A 66 -12.16 3.77 3.31
CA VAL A 66 -11.83 4.92 4.18
C VAL A 66 -11.34 6.11 3.36
N GLY A 67 -10.48 5.89 2.37
CA GLY A 67 -10.00 6.91 1.44
C GLY A 67 -11.14 7.59 0.70
N LEU A 68 -12.13 6.82 0.25
CA LEU A 68 -13.27 7.37 -0.47
C LEU A 68 -14.15 8.24 0.43
N PHE A 69 -14.56 7.72 1.59
CA PHE A 69 -15.61 8.32 2.42
C PHE A 69 -15.13 9.20 3.58
N LYS A 70 -13.88 9.06 4.02
CA LYS A 70 -13.37 9.76 5.22
C LYS A 70 -12.24 10.75 4.92
N VAL A 71 -11.42 10.46 3.91
CA VAL A 71 -10.30 11.34 3.53
C VAL A 71 -10.83 12.44 2.61
N LYS A 72 -10.48 13.70 2.90
CA LYS A 72 -10.82 14.85 2.04
C LYS A 72 -10.07 14.78 0.70
N LYS A 73 -10.39 15.67 -0.22
CA LYS A 73 -9.62 15.82 -1.46
C LYS A 73 -8.26 16.46 -1.14
N HIS A 74 -7.22 15.95 -1.78
CA HIS A 74 -5.86 16.51 -1.79
C HIS A 74 -5.39 16.71 -3.24
N ASP A 75 -4.45 17.62 -3.47
CA ASP A 75 -3.87 17.83 -4.80
C ASP A 75 -2.97 16.68 -5.23
N ILE A 76 -2.30 16.04 -4.26
CA ILE A 76 -1.34 14.96 -4.48
C ILE A 76 -1.65 13.81 -3.53
N ILE A 77 -1.70 12.60 -4.08
CA ILE A 77 -1.71 11.34 -3.35
C ILE A 77 -0.33 10.73 -3.50
N ILE A 78 0.35 10.46 -2.39
CA ILE A 78 1.57 9.68 -2.36
C ILE A 78 1.19 8.26 -1.92
N CYS A 79 1.48 7.26 -2.75
CA CYS A 79 1.20 5.87 -2.45
C CYS A 79 2.51 5.10 -2.34
N GLU A 80 2.74 4.51 -1.17
CA GLU A 80 3.86 3.62 -0.92
C GLU A 80 3.47 2.16 -1.17
N SER A 81 4.31 1.45 -1.92
CA SER A 81 4.27 -0.01 -2.00
C SER A 81 5.40 -0.58 -1.14
N PRO A 82 5.23 -1.73 -0.46
CA PRO A 82 4.11 -2.68 -0.59
C PRO A 82 2.85 -2.35 0.25
N PRO A 83 1.68 -2.95 -0.09
CA PRO A 83 1.47 -3.90 -1.19
C PRO A 83 1.23 -3.18 -2.54
N LEU A 84 1.71 -3.74 -3.67
CA LEU A 84 1.49 -3.19 -5.03
C LEU A 84 0.02 -2.89 -5.32
N PHE A 85 -0.89 -3.75 -4.83
CA PHE A 85 -2.33 -3.57 -4.99
C PHE A 85 -2.89 -2.32 -4.29
N LEU A 86 -2.18 -1.73 -3.32
CA LEU A 86 -2.52 -0.44 -2.75
C LEU A 86 -2.41 0.68 -3.80
N GLY A 87 -1.53 0.52 -4.79
CA GLY A 87 -1.47 1.38 -5.96
C GLY A 87 -2.81 1.43 -6.71
N LYS A 88 -3.55 0.31 -6.80
CA LYS A 88 -4.89 0.31 -7.40
C LYS A 88 -5.85 1.18 -6.58
N THR A 89 -5.81 1.08 -5.26
CA THR A 89 -6.58 1.97 -4.37
C THR A 89 -6.23 3.43 -4.64
N ALA A 90 -4.95 3.76 -4.74
CA ALA A 90 -4.49 5.12 -5.02
C ALA A 90 -4.93 5.62 -6.41
N LEU A 91 -4.92 4.78 -7.44
CA LEU A 91 -5.43 5.12 -8.77
C LEU A 91 -6.92 5.43 -8.77
N VAL A 92 -7.71 4.63 -8.06
CA VAL A 92 -9.16 4.85 -7.93
C VAL A 92 -9.42 6.16 -7.19
N LEU A 93 -8.74 6.39 -6.07
CA LEU A 93 -8.87 7.64 -5.31
C LEU A 93 -8.39 8.86 -6.11
N LYS A 94 -7.30 8.72 -6.87
CA LYS A 94 -6.80 9.74 -7.80
C LYS A 94 -7.90 10.16 -8.77
N TRP A 95 -8.55 9.18 -9.41
CA TRP A 95 -9.61 9.45 -10.39
C TRP A 95 -10.84 10.09 -9.72
N LEU A 96 -11.31 9.52 -8.62
CA LEU A 96 -12.52 10.00 -7.92
C LEU A 96 -12.35 11.37 -7.27
N LYS A 97 -11.15 11.70 -6.78
CA LYS A 97 -10.86 12.97 -6.09
C LYS A 97 -10.22 14.02 -7.00
N GLY A 98 -9.88 13.67 -8.24
CA GLY A 98 -9.20 14.56 -9.17
C GLY A 98 -7.81 14.98 -8.69
N SER A 99 -7.06 14.05 -8.09
CA SER A 99 -5.72 14.27 -7.55
C SER A 99 -4.63 13.85 -8.54
N LYS A 100 -3.38 14.25 -8.31
CA LYS A 100 -2.20 13.63 -8.94
C LYS A 100 -1.70 12.46 -8.09
N LEU A 101 -1.15 11.43 -8.72
CA LEU A 101 -0.58 10.28 -8.02
C LEU A 101 0.95 10.32 -8.11
N VAL A 102 1.63 10.23 -6.98
CA VAL A 102 3.05 9.93 -6.88
C VAL A 102 3.19 8.53 -6.30
N PHE A 103 3.83 7.62 -7.02
CA PHE A 103 3.95 6.23 -6.62
C PHE A 103 5.38 5.91 -6.19
N ASN A 104 5.53 5.37 -4.98
CA ASN A 104 6.81 4.90 -4.46
C ASN A 104 6.91 3.38 -4.64
N VAL A 105 7.95 2.96 -5.37
CA VAL A 105 8.31 1.56 -5.56
C VAL A 105 9.42 1.23 -4.58
N SER A 106 9.08 0.54 -3.48
CA SER A 106 10.08 0.15 -2.48
C SER A 106 10.75 -1.19 -2.82
N ASP A 107 10.09 -2.04 -3.61
CA ASP A 107 10.59 -3.36 -4.01
C ASP A 107 10.27 -3.62 -5.50
N LEU A 108 11.16 -4.29 -6.22
CA LEU A 108 10.95 -4.76 -7.61
C LEU A 108 9.99 -5.97 -7.64
N TRP A 109 8.78 -5.80 -7.13
CA TRP A 109 7.70 -6.78 -7.19
C TRP A 109 6.78 -6.42 -8.37
N PRO A 110 6.56 -7.30 -9.37
CA PRO A 110 6.42 -8.76 -9.24
C PRO A 110 7.67 -9.59 -9.56
N GLU A 111 8.62 -9.02 -10.31
CA GLU A 111 9.78 -9.74 -10.86
C GLU A 111 10.59 -10.48 -9.79
N SER A 112 10.83 -9.85 -8.64
CA SER A 112 11.57 -10.46 -7.53
C SER A 112 10.84 -11.69 -6.94
N ALA A 113 9.50 -11.69 -6.91
CA ALA A 113 8.75 -12.82 -6.39
C ALA A 113 8.69 -14.01 -7.36
N GLU A 114 8.77 -13.75 -8.67
CA GLU A 114 8.95 -14.80 -9.68
C GLU A 114 10.33 -15.45 -9.56
N LYS A 115 11.40 -14.64 -9.55
CA LYS A 115 12.79 -15.12 -9.45
C LYS A 115 13.06 -15.91 -8.17
N LEU A 116 12.39 -15.58 -7.07
CA LEU A 116 12.49 -16.29 -5.79
C LEU A 116 11.55 -17.51 -5.69
N GLY A 117 10.76 -17.82 -6.73
CA GLY A 117 9.82 -18.94 -6.73
C GLY A 117 8.65 -18.79 -5.75
N ILE A 118 8.40 -17.58 -5.25
CA ILE A 118 7.31 -17.27 -4.32
C ILE A 118 5.96 -17.29 -5.05
N ILE A 119 5.94 -16.79 -6.29
CA ILE A 119 4.78 -16.83 -7.17
C ILE A 119 5.12 -17.65 -8.41
N ASN A 120 4.47 -18.81 -8.54
CA ASN A 120 4.62 -19.68 -9.71
C ASN A 120 3.39 -19.64 -10.64
N ASN A 121 2.33 -18.93 -10.22
CA ASN A 121 1.11 -18.80 -11.01
C ASN A 121 1.27 -17.72 -12.08
N LYS A 122 1.32 -18.13 -13.36
CA LYS A 122 1.48 -17.24 -14.51
C LYS A 122 0.41 -16.15 -14.63
N VAL A 123 -0.83 -16.43 -14.23
CA VAL A 123 -1.91 -15.44 -14.24
C VAL A 123 -1.65 -14.37 -13.19
N LEU A 124 -1.27 -14.77 -11.98
CA LEU A 124 -0.97 -13.82 -10.90
C LEU A 124 0.24 -12.94 -11.25
N LEU A 125 1.27 -13.51 -11.86
CA LEU A 125 2.41 -12.75 -12.40
C LEU A 125 1.95 -11.73 -13.44
N LYS A 126 1.22 -12.18 -14.46
CA LYS A 126 0.73 -11.29 -15.53
C LYS A 126 -0.14 -10.15 -15.01
N VAL A 127 -1.04 -10.43 -14.06
CA VAL A 127 -1.88 -9.39 -13.43
C VAL A 127 -1.05 -8.41 -12.61
N SER A 128 -0.06 -8.91 -11.88
CA SER A 128 0.81 -8.06 -11.06
C SER A 128 1.70 -7.18 -11.93
N THR A 129 2.30 -7.71 -13.00
CA THR A 129 3.13 -6.95 -13.95
C THR A 129 2.30 -5.91 -14.69
N TRP A 130 1.10 -6.29 -15.15
CA TRP A 130 0.17 -5.34 -15.76
C TRP A 130 -0.19 -4.19 -14.81
N LEU A 131 -0.44 -4.49 -13.53
CA LEU A 131 -0.77 -3.49 -12.54
C LEU A 131 0.42 -2.56 -12.27
N GLU A 132 1.62 -3.10 -12.15
CA GLU A 132 2.86 -2.34 -12.00
C GLU A 132 3.05 -1.37 -13.18
N GLU A 133 3.00 -1.86 -14.42
CA GLU A 133 3.11 -1.01 -15.61
C GLU A 133 2.01 0.06 -15.66
N LEU A 134 0.78 -0.29 -15.28
CA LEU A 134 -0.32 0.66 -15.22
C LEU A 134 -0.02 1.77 -14.21
N LEU A 135 0.54 1.44 -13.05
CA LEU A 135 0.93 2.42 -12.03
C LEU A 135 2.03 3.34 -12.54
N TYR A 136 3.03 2.81 -13.25
CA TYR A 136 4.06 3.63 -13.87
C TYR A 136 3.49 4.58 -14.91
N LYS A 137 2.61 4.08 -15.79
CA LYS A 137 1.98 4.89 -16.86
C LYS A 137 1.01 5.94 -16.33
N LYS A 138 0.39 5.72 -15.17
CA LYS A 138 -0.68 6.59 -14.62
C LYS A 138 -0.23 7.47 -13.47
N SER A 139 0.97 7.30 -12.94
CA SER A 139 1.54 8.19 -11.92
C SER A 139 2.13 9.44 -12.58
N ALA A 140 1.98 10.59 -11.92
CA ALA A 140 2.63 11.83 -12.34
C ALA A 140 4.14 11.77 -12.08
N MET A 141 4.56 11.02 -11.07
CA MET A 141 5.95 10.73 -10.76
C MET A 141 6.04 9.35 -10.13
N VAL A 142 7.09 8.61 -10.48
CA VAL A 142 7.49 7.37 -9.82
C VAL A 142 8.84 7.60 -9.19
N TYR A 143 9.00 7.23 -7.92
CA TYR A 143 10.30 7.27 -7.25
C TYR A 143 10.57 5.95 -6.51
N MET A 144 11.84 5.70 -6.27
CA MET A 144 12.35 4.55 -5.53
C MET A 144 13.43 5.03 -4.58
N VAL A 145 13.40 4.56 -3.34
CA VAL A 145 14.50 4.79 -2.41
C VAL A 145 15.57 3.72 -2.63
N VAL A 146 16.72 4.11 -3.17
CA VAL A 146 17.85 3.21 -3.36
C VAL A 146 18.87 3.42 -2.25
N TYR A 147 19.15 2.39 -1.47
CA TYR A 147 20.29 2.42 -0.55
C TYR A 147 21.58 2.38 -1.37
N LEU A 148 22.46 3.36 -1.18
CA LEU A 148 23.75 3.51 -1.88
C LEU A 148 24.66 2.27 -1.82
N GLY A 149 24.40 1.31 -0.91
CA GLY A 149 25.11 0.04 -0.81
C GLY A 149 24.71 -1.05 -1.84
N MET A 150 23.62 -0.88 -2.61
CA MET A 150 23.12 -1.92 -3.53
C MET A 150 23.56 -1.77 -5.00
N ARG A 151 24.51 -0.88 -5.31
CA ARG A 151 24.97 -0.63 -6.70
C ARG A 151 25.77 -1.77 -7.37
N LYS A 152 26.02 -2.91 -6.72
CA LYS A 152 26.98 -3.91 -7.22
C LYS A 152 26.42 -5.07 -8.06
N THR A 153 25.11 -5.19 -8.30
CA THR A 153 24.55 -6.44 -8.87
C THR A 153 23.69 -6.29 -10.13
N TRP A 154 23.76 -5.18 -10.86
CA TRP A 154 23.06 -5.06 -12.14
C TRP A 154 24.01 -4.54 -13.23
N ARG A 155 24.59 -5.49 -13.97
CA ARG A 155 25.15 -5.32 -15.32
C ARG A 155 24.30 -6.12 -16.29
#